data_AF-A0A928QSQ9-F1
#
_entry.id   AF-A0A928QSQ9-F1
#
_cell.length_a   1.000
_cell.length_b   1.000
_cell.length_c   1.000
_cell.angle_alpha   90.00
_cell.angle_beta   90.00
_cell.angle_gamma   90.00
#
_symmetry.space_group_name_H-M   'P 1'
#
loop_
_entity.id
_entity.type
_entity.pdbx_description
1 polymer ?
#
loop_
_entity_poly.entity_id
_entity_poly.type
_entity_poly.pdbx_seq_one_letter_code
_entity_poly.pdbx_strand_id
1 'polypeptide(L)'
;MQIQNHSNASEEARLWFLFSRFRELEAYAACIRRIHELFQEVALSSTAFLALRGQIAELIQSDVFRALEAFVKGFRLDVDQVKSITVGINLDASLNPESVALVSVNSQKYKSQTFISSVSNVFEKKEFQDLLLPAKLHQMSQDRQDHLLYVVYQDVERYVKPLARTLSDSLNRFTSICTNTLTYLIPELLFYVRFAEFYHEIRALSMPVCFPSIREKALRETDIEGVYHLNLMLHMLERGQAPQQE
;
A
#
# COMPACT_ATOMS: atom_id res chain seq x y z
N MET A 1 37.03 2.29 21.62
CA MET A 1 35.73 2.73 22.16
C MET A 1 34.72 2.69 21.02
N GLN A 2 34.08 1.55 20.81
CA GLN A 2 32.98 1.37 19.85
C GLN A 2 32.04 0.35 20.47
N ILE A 3 30.93 0.82 21.02
CA ILE A 3 29.86 -0.04 21.49
C ILE A 3 28.68 0.19 20.55
N GLN A 4 28.56 -0.79 19.64
CA GLN A 4 27.31 -1.43 19.21
C GLN A 4 26.11 -0.50 18.96
N ASN A 5 25.95 -0.08 17.70
CA ASN A 5 24.73 0.57 17.19
C ASN A 5 24.07 -0.27 16.08
N HIS A 6 24.23 -1.61 16.13
CA HIS A 6 23.81 -2.52 15.05
C HIS A 6 22.56 -3.38 15.35
N SER A 7 21.99 -3.37 16.56
CA SER A 7 20.83 -4.20 16.88
C SER A 7 19.48 -3.57 16.47
N ASN A 8 19.31 -2.25 16.68
CA ASN A 8 18.00 -1.59 16.52
C ASN A 8 17.60 -1.38 15.06
N ALA A 9 18.55 -1.10 14.19
CA ALA A 9 18.32 -1.01 12.74
C ALA A 9 17.73 -2.31 12.17
N SER A 10 18.01 -3.48 12.79
CA SER A 10 17.46 -4.76 12.34
C SER A 10 16.02 -5.01 12.82
N GLU A 11 15.61 -4.44 13.97
CA GLU A 11 14.27 -4.64 14.51
C GLU A 11 13.25 -3.62 13.96
N GLU A 12 13.65 -2.35 13.79
CA GLU A 12 12.83 -1.34 13.09
C GLU A 12 12.55 -1.77 11.64
N ALA A 13 13.55 -2.34 10.96
CA ALA A 13 13.39 -2.93 9.64
C ALA A 13 12.37 -4.08 9.62
N ARG A 14 12.27 -4.87 10.70
CA ARG A 14 11.29 -5.97 10.82
C ARG A 14 9.87 -5.46 10.99
N LEU A 15 9.66 -4.41 11.79
CA LEU A 15 8.33 -3.82 11.98
C LEU A 15 7.80 -3.19 10.71
N TRP A 16 8.61 -2.37 10.05
CA TRP A 16 8.25 -1.76 8.76
C TRP A 16 7.96 -2.83 7.71
N PHE A 17 8.80 -3.88 7.63
CA PHE A 17 8.59 -5.00 6.72
C PHE A 17 7.25 -5.69 6.97
N LEU A 18 6.89 -5.96 8.22
CA LEU A 18 5.61 -6.59 8.57
C LEU A 18 4.41 -5.72 8.18
N PHE A 19 4.45 -4.41 8.43
CA PHE A 19 3.41 -3.49 7.99
C PHE A 19 3.32 -3.40 6.46
N SER A 20 4.44 -3.41 5.74
CA SER A 20 4.44 -3.48 4.27
C SER A 20 3.75 -4.76 3.79
N ARG A 21 4.13 -5.91 4.36
CA ARG A 21 3.53 -7.21 4.06
C ARG A 21 2.03 -7.26 4.35
N PHE A 22 1.58 -6.60 5.42
CA PHE A 22 0.15 -6.45 5.71
C PHE A 22 -0.57 -5.64 4.63
N ARG A 23 -0.02 -4.48 4.24
CA ARG A 23 -0.60 -3.65 3.17
C ARG A 23 -0.67 -4.37 1.84
N GLU A 24 0.30 -5.24 1.55
CA GLU A 24 0.28 -6.09 0.36
C GLU A 24 -0.85 -7.14 0.43
N LEU A 25 -1.07 -7.78 1.58
CA LEU A 25 -2.21 -8.69 1.77
C LEU A 25 -3.54 -7.96 1.56
N GLU A 26 -3.66 -6.76 2.12
CA GLU A 26 -4.85 -5.94 1.97
C GLU A 26 -5.10 -5.56 0.51
N ALA A 27 -4.07 -5.10 -0.20
CA ALA A 27 -4.16 -4.77 -1.61
C ALA A 27 -4.55 -5.99 -2.44
N TYR A 28 -4.01 -7.17 -2.11
CA TYR A 28 -4.38 -8.43 -2.76
C TYR A 28 -5.85 -8.78 -2.54
N ALA A 29 -6.34 -8.75 -1.30
CA ALA A 29 -7.73 -9.07 -0.99
C ALA A 29 -8.70 -8.10 -1.70
N ALA A 30 -8.41 -6.80 -1.66
CA ALA A 30 -9.16 -5.78 -2.36
C ALA A 30 -9.16 -5.99 -3.89
N CYS A 31 -8.00 -6.35 -4.46
CA CYS A 31 -7.86 -6.63 -5.88
C CYS A 31 -8.73 -7.81 -6.33
N ILE A 32 -8.68 -8.94 -5.62
CA ILE A 32 -9.51 -10.12 -5.93
C ILE A 32 -11.00 -9.78 -5.88
N ARG A 33 -11.44 -9.04 -4.84
CA ARG A 33 -12.82 -8.57 -4.73
C ARG A 33 -13.22 -7.69 -5.90
N ARG A 34 -12.35 -6.74 -6.28
CA ARG A 34 -12.63 -5.82 -7.38
C ARG A 34 -12.75 -6.53 -8.71
N ILE A 35 -11.88 -7.51 -8.98
CA ILE A 35 -11.96 -8.32 -10.21
C ILE A 35 -13.28 -9.12 -10.22
N HIS A 36 -13.66 -9.72 -9.10
CA HIS A 36 -14.92 -10.46 -9.00
C HIS A 36 -16.13 -9.57 -9.29
N GLU A 37 -16.21 -8.37 -8.70
CA GLU A 37 -17.27 -7.40 -8.97
C GLU A 37 -17.32 -7.00 -10.45
N LEU A 38 -16.17 -6.64 -11.03
CA LEU A 38 -16.05 -6.29 -12.45
C LEU A 38 -16.58 -7.39 -13.37
N PHE A 39 -16.30 -8.65 -13.05
CA PHE A 39 -16.77 -9.79 -13.84
C PHE A 39 -18.26 -10.08 -13.73
N GLN A 40 -18.98 -9.44 -12.80
CA GLN A 40 -20.45 -9.45 -12.77
C GLN A 40 -21.06 -8.35 -13.65
N GLU A 41 -20.35 -7.23 -13.82
CA GLU A 41 -20.82 -6.07 -14.59
C GLU A 41 -20.56 -6.22 -16.10
N VAL A 42 -19.52 -6.96 -16.47
CA VAL A 42 -19.07 -7.07 -17.86
C VAL A 42 -19.53 -8.39 -18.50
N ALA A 43 -20.10 -8.30 -19.70
CA ALA A 43 -20.40 -9.47 -20.53
C ALA A 43 -19.10 -10.07 -21.10
N LEU A 44 -18.66 -11.21 -20.57
CA LEU A 44 -17.46 -11.92 -20.99
C LEU A 44 -17.81 -13.00 -22.03
N SER A 45 -17.07 -13.03 -23.14
CA SER A 45 -17.20 -14.05 -24.19
C SER A 45 -15.98 -14.98 -24.30
N SER A 46 -14.80 -14.51 -23.89
CA SER A 46 -13.55 -15.29 -23.95
C SER A 46 -13.57 -16.47 -22.98
N THR A 47 -13.22 -17.66 -23.48
CA THR A 47 -13.10 -18.88 -22.68
C THR A 47 -12.15 -18.71 -21.49
N ALA A 48 -11.02 -18.00 -21.69
CA ALA A 48 -10.04 -17.75 -20.64
C ALA A 48 -10.59 -16.84 -19.53
N PHE A 49 -11.28 -15.75 -19.88
CA PHE A 49 -11.89 -14.86 -18.89
C PHE A 49 -13.06 -15.52 -18.15
N LEU A 50 -13.84 -16.37 -18.84
CA LEU A 50 -14.88 -17.17 -18.20
C LEU A 50 -14.31 -18.17 -17.19
N ALA A 51 -13.20 -18.83 -17.53
CA ALA A 51 -12.48 -19.72 -16.61
C ALA A 51 -11.90 -18.96 -15.40
N LEU A 52 -11.27 -17.80 -15.64
CA LEU A 52 -10.74 -16.94 -14.58
C LEU A 52 -11.85 -16.45 -13.64
N ARG A 53 -13.02 -16.10 -14.17
CA ARG A 53 -14.20 -15.76 -13.35
C ARG A 53 -14.62 -16.90 -12.43
N GLY A 54 -14.63 -18.13 -12.94
CA GLY A 54 -14.88 -19.32 -12.12
C GLY A 54 -13.86 -19.47 -10.99
N GLN A 55 -12.57 -19.42 -11.32
CA GLN A 55 -11.49 -19.54 -10.34
C GLN A 55 -11.55 -18.46 -9.24
N ILE A 56 -11.85 -17.21 -9.62
CA ILE A 56 -11.99 -16.11 -8.65
C ILE A 56 -13.23 -16.29 -7.78
N ALA A 57 -14.35 -16.76 -8.34
CA ALA A 57 -15.55 -17.06 -7.56
C ALA A 57 -15.31 -18.17 -6.53
N GLU A 58 -14.61 -19.24 -6.92
CA GLU A 58 -14.20 -20.33 -6.02
C GLU A 58 -13.25 -19.81 -4.93
N LEU A 59 -12.25 -19.01 -5.30
CA LEU A 59 -11.30 -18.42 -4.36
C LEU A 59 -12.00 -17.59 -3.29
N ILE A 60 -12.94 -16.70 -3.68
CA ILE A 60 -13.69 -15.87 -2.73
C ILE A 60 -14.55 -16.72 -1.79
N GLN A 61 -15.07 -17.84 -2.27
CA GLN A 61 -15.88 -18.73 -1.45
C GLN A 61 -15.05 -19.58 -0.48
N SER A 62 -13.75 -19.75 -0.73
CA SER A 62 -12.85 -20.55 0.12
C SER A 62 -12.75 -20.01 1.55
N ASP A 63 -12.69 -20.92 2.53
CA ASP A 63 -12.54 -20.56 3.95
C ASP A 63 -11.26 -19.76 4.20
N VAL A 64 -10.21 -20.12 3.46
CA VAL A 64 -8.89 -19.51 3.52
C VAL A 64 -8.93 -18.03 3.11
N PHE A 65 -9.63 -17.69 2.02
CA PHE A 65 -9.79 -16.29 1.59
C PHE A 65 -10.72 -15.50 2.52
N ARG A 66 -11.82 -16.10 3.01
CA ARG A 66 -12.71 -15.44 3.98
C ARG A 66 -11.98 -15.13 5.29
N ALA A 67 -11.12 -16.04 5.76
CA ALA A 67 -10.28 -15.82 6.92
C ALA A 67 -9.28 -14.67 6.69
N LEU A 68 -8.70 -14.57 5.49
CA LEU A 68 -7.84 -13.46 5.09
C LEU A 68 -8.60 -12.12 5.15
N GLU A 69 -9.80 -12.04 4.59
CA GLU A 69 -10.60 -10.81 4.62
C GLU A 69 -10.98 -10.38 6.03
N ALA A 70 -11.40 -11.34 6.86
CA ALA A 70 -11.72 -11.07 8.27
C ALA A 70 -10.48 -10.57 9.03
N PHE A 71 -9.32 -11.18 8.78
CA PHE A 71 -8.04 -10.77 9.37
C PHE A 71 -7.64 -9.35 8.94
N VAL A 72 -7.65 -9.06 7.64
CA VAL A 72 -7.30 -7.73 7.11
C VAL A 72 -8.21 -6.65 7.69
N LYS A 73 -9.53 -6.90 7.70
CA LYS A 73 -10.50 -5.95 8.26
C LYS A 73 -10.31 -5.74 9.77
N GLY A 74 -10.12 -6.82 10.53
CA GLY A 74 -9.90 -6.74 11.98
C GLY A 74 -8.62 -5.99 12.32
N PHE A 75 -7.49 -6.40 11.73
CA PHE A 75 -6.20 -5.79 12.00
C PHE A 75 -6.15 -4.31 11.56
N ARG A 76 -6.81 -3.95 10.46
CA ARG A 76 -6.88 -2.55 10.04
C ARG A 76 -7.66 -1.68 11.04
N LEU A 77 -8.74 -2.19 11.62
CA LEU A 77 -9.47 -1.48 12.68
C LEU A 77 -8.60 -1.25 13.92
N ASP A 78 -7.74 -2.21 14.27
CA ASP A 78 -6.83 -2.07 15.41
C ASP A 78 -5.73 -1.02 15.14
N VAL A 79 -5.18 -0.99 13.91
CA VAL A 79 -4.16 0.00 13.51
C VAL A 79 -4.74 1.41 13.36
N ASP A 80 -5.92 1.56 12.75
CA ASP A 80 -6.57 2.87 12.53
C ASP A 80 -6.99 3.55 13.85
N GLN A 81 -7.11 2.77 14.93
CA GLN A 81 -7.33 3.26 16.28
C GLN A 81 -6.08 3.86 16.94
N VAL A 82 -4.89 3.73 16.34
CA VAL A 82 -3.67 4.34 16.87
C VAL A 82 -3.39 5.66 16.14
N LYS A 83 -3.78 6.79 16.74
CA LYS A 83 -3.62 8.13 16.13
C LYS A 83 -2.63 9.04 16.84
N SER A 84 -2.35 8.80 18.12
CA SER A 84 -1.23 9.43 18.83
C SER A 84 -0.77 8.56 19.99
N ILE A 85 0.45 8.82 20.45
CA ILE A 85 1.02 8.22 21.68
C ILE A 85 1.35 9.34 22.66
N THR A 86 1.08 9.12 23.94
CA THR A 86 1.49 10.01 25.03
C THR A 86 2.71 9.41 25.70
N VAL A 87 3.77 10.21 25.83
CA VAL A 87 5.03 9.82 26.44
C VAL A 87 5.27 10.71 27.66
N GLY A 88 5.56 10.08 28.80
CA GLY A 88 6.02 10.74 30.01
C GLY A 88 7.55 10.76 30.03
N ILE A 89 8.13 11.90 30.39
CA ILE A 89 9.58 12.08 30.48
C ILE A 89 9.87 12.55 31.90
N ASN A 90 10.66 11.80 32.66
CA ASN A 90 11.18 12.21 33.95
C ASN A 90 12.45 13.04 33.74
N LEU A 91 12.66 14.04 34.59
CA LEU A 91 13.80 14.96 34.53
C LEU A 91 14.61 14.88 35.82
N ASP A 92 15.93 15.05 35.71
CA ASP A 92 16.81 15.20 36.86
C ASP A 92 16.72 16.62 37.48
N ALA A 93 17.49 16.85 38.56
CA ALA A 93 17.53 18.14 39.26
C ALA A 93 18.04 19.31 38.39
N SER A 94 18.68 19.02 37.25
CA SER A 94 19.16 20.01 36.27
C SER A 94 18.21 20.17 35.07
N LEU A 95 17.00 19.58 35.14
CA LEU A 95 16.00 19.52 34.07
C LEU A 95 16.47 18.78 32.81
N ASN A 96 17.50 17.94 32.93
CA ASN A 96 17.85 17.03 31.86
C ASN A 96 16.93 15.81 31.91
N PRO A 97 16.46 15.31 30.76
CA PRO A 97 15.72 14.07 30.71
C PRO A 97 16.51 12.89 31.29
N GLU A 98 15.95 12.26 32.32
CA GLU A 98 16.54 11.13 33.05
C GLU A 98 15.97 9.79 32.58
N SER A 99 14.65 9.72 32.36
CA SER A 99 13.99 8.52 31.86
C SER A 99 12.71 8.86 31.09
N VAL A 100 12.21 7.90 30.32
CA VAL A 100 11.05 8.06 29.45
C VAL A 100 10.16 6.83 29.58
N ALA A 101 8.85 7.02 29.58
CA ALA A 101 7.87 5.95 29.61
C ALA A 101 6.69 6.24 28.67
N LEU A 102 6.22 5.23 27.94
CA LEU A 102 4.93 5.33 27.24
C LEU A 102 3.78 5.38 28.26
N VAL A 103 2.99 6.45 28.22
CA VAL A 103 1.87 6.68 29.14
C VAL A 103 0.55 6.18 28.55
N SER A 104 0.31 6.44 27.25
CA SER A 104 -0.91 5.96 26.59
C SER A 104 -0.79 5.87 25.07
N VAL A 105 -1.63 5.03 24.47
CA VAL A 105 -1.91 5.00 23.03
C VAL A 105 -3.33 5.52 22.83
N ASN A 106 -3.51 6.51 21.96
CA ASN A 106 -4.76 7.24 21.84
C ASN A 106 -5.34 7.14 20.42
N SER A 107 -6.68 7.08 20.34
CA SER A 107 -7.45 7.03 19.08
C SER A 107 -7.78 8.39 18.46
N GLN A 108 -7.23 9.46 19.03
CA GLN A 108 -7.33 10.82 18.53
C GLN A 108 -5.94 11.41 18.32
N LYS A 109 -5.80 12.30 17.32
CA LYS A 109 -4.58 13.08 17.13
C LYS A 109 -4.45 14.09 18.27
N TYR A 110 -3.25 14.25 18.82
CA TYR A 110 -2.98 15.31 19.79
C TYR A 110 -3.21 16.68 19.14
N LYS A 111 -4.11 17.48 19.72
CA LYS A 111 -4.36 18.87 19.31
C LYS A 111 -3.80 19.77 20.39
N SER A 112 -2.81 20.61 20.04
CA SER A 112 -2.32 21.64 20.96
C SER A 112 -3.49 22.57 21.31
N GLN A 113 -3.78 22.72 22.59
CA GLN A 113 -4.86 23.59 23.05
C GLN A 113 -4.45 25.05 22.83
N THR A 114 -5.14 25.75 21.93
CA THR A 114 -4.97 27.20 21.75
C THR A 114 -5.68 27.94 22.89
N PHE A 115 -4.95 28.29 23.95
CA PHE A 115 -5.44 28.95 25.16
C PHE A 115 -5.89 30.42 24.96
N ILE A 116 -6.96 30.68 24.19
CA ILE A 116 -7.56 32.04 24.18
C ILE A 116 -8.92 32.10 24.90
N SER A 117 -9.52 30.98 25.31
CA SER A 117 -10.81 31.01 26.04
C SER A 117 -10.73 30.99 27.57
N SER A 118 -9.54 30.91 28.19
CA SER A 118 -9.40 30.69 29.65
C SER A 118 -8.61 31.74 30.41
N VAL A 119 -8.09 32.78 29.74
CA VAL A 119 -7.25 33.82 30.38
C VAL A 119 -8.06 34.73 31.32
N SER A 120 -9.40 34.63 31.31
CA SER A 120 -10.26 35.36 32.24
C SER A 120 -10.30 34.79 33.66
N ASN A 121 -9.88 33.54 33.90
CA ASN A 121 -9.98 32.90 35.22
C ASN A 121 -8.63 32.59 35.92
N VAL A 122 -7.49 32.97 35.33
CA VAL A 122 -6.14 32.63 35.85
C VAL A 122 -5.57 33.71 36.79
N PHE A 123 -6.18 34.89 36.89
CA PHE A 123 -5.64 35.96 37.74
C PHE A 123 -5.87 35.77 39.26
N GLU A 124 -6.55 34.72 39.72
CA GLU A 124 -6.95 34.60 41.13
C GLU A 124 -6.29 33.54 42.01
N LYS A 125 -5.47 32.59 41.53
CA LYS A 125 -4.79 31.65 42.45
C LYS A 125 -3.36 31.29 42.06
N LYS A 126 -2.43 31.57 42.98
CA LYS A 126 -1.06 31.06 43.02
C LYS A 126 -1.05 29.61 43.50
N GLU A 127 -1.02 28.66 42.58
CA GLU A 127 -0.37 27.35 42.80
C GLU A 127 0.39 26.97 41.53
N PHE A 128 1.64 26.53 41.70
CA PHE A 128 2.59 26.24 40.62
C PHE A 128 2.30 24.89 39.91
N GLN A 129 1.16 24.26 40.20
CA GLN A 129 0.83 22.89 39.72
C GLN A 129 0.09 22.87 38.38
N ASP A 130 -0.46 24.00 37.91
CA ASP A 130 -1.25 24.06 36.67
C ASP A 130 -0.57 24.85 35.54
N LEU A 131 0.77 24.89 35.50
CA LEU A 131 1.48 25.50 34.37
C LEU A 131 1.53 24.52 33.18
N LEU A 132 0.37 24.28 32.55
CA LEU A 132 0.30 23.72 31.20
C LEU A 132 0.90 24.76 30.24
N LEU A 133 2.21 24.70 30.07
CA LEU A 133 2.91 25.49 29.05
C LEU A 133 2.34 25.09 27.67
N PRO A 134 2.01 26.06 26.78
CA PRO A 134 1.60 25.74 25.43
C PRO A 134 2.73 24.97 24.74
N ALA A 135 2.52 23.66 24.51
CA ALA A 135 3.43 22.85 23.72
C ALA A 135 3.42 23.40 22.29
N LYS A 136 4.42 24.22 21.98
CA LYS A 136 4.70 24.65 20.61
C LYS A 136 5.02 23.37 19.83
N LEU A 137 4.21 23.05 18.83
CA LEU A 137 4.48 21.94 17.91
C LEU A 137 5.79 22.27 17.18
N HIS A 138 6.86 21.59 17.53
CA HIS A 138 8.13 21.72 16.82
C HIS A 138 8.09 20.81 15.58
N GLN A 139 8.20 21.39 14.38
CA GLN A 139 8.76 20.66 13.24
C GLN A 139 10.26 20.56 13.50
N MET A 140 10.74 19.34 13.73
CA MET A 140 12.07 19.12 14.31
C MET A 140 13.21 19.28 13.29
N SER A 141 14.31 19.88 13.75
CA SER A 141 15.63 19.87 13.12
C SER A 141 16.55 18.79 13.73
N GLN A 142 17.56 18.36 12.96
CA GLN A 142 18.19 17.04 13.03
C GLN A 142 19.12 16.72 14.22
N ASP A 143 19.72 17.71 14.91
CA ASP A 143 20.98 17.41 15.64
C ASP A 143 20.89 17.11 17.16
N ARG A 144 19.72 17.10 17.79
CA ARG A 144 19.54 16.71 19.22
C ARG A 144 18.58 15.53 19.42
N GLN A 145 18.42 14.73 18.37
CA GLN A 145 17.38 13.71 18.21
C GLN A 145 17.68 12.38 18.91
N ASP A 146 18.93 11.98 19.09
CA ASP A 146 19.22 10.54 19.04
C ASP A 146 18.97 9.73 20.32
N HIS A 147 19.05 10.31 21.54
CA HIS A 147 18.99 9.48 22.76
C HIS A 147 17.57 9.35 23.35
N LEU A 148 16.77 10.41 23.34
CA LEU A 148 15.42 10.38 23.92
C LEU A 148 14.39 9.83 22.96
N LEU A 149 14.52 10.11 21.66
CA LEU A 149 13.72 9.43 20.66
C LEU A 149 14.00 7.93 20.71
N TYR A 150 15.25 7.51 20.90
CA TYR A 150 15.60 6.09 20.99
C TYR A 150 14.90 5.35 22.14
N VAL A 151 14.83 5.93 23.35
CA VAL A 151 14.12 5.31 24.48
C VAL A 151 12.60 5.28 24.25
N VAL A 152 12.03 6.34 23.65
CA VAL A 152 10.63 6.33 23.19
C VAL A 152 10.41 5.23 22.15
N TYR A 153 11.33 5.09 21.19
CA TYR A 153 11.27 4.06 20.17
C TYR A 153 11.29 2.67 20.81
N GLN A 154 12.16 2.39 21.78
CA GLN A 154 12.22 1.10 22.48
C GLN A 154 10.93 0.74 23.23
N ASP A 155 10.31 1.71 23.91
CA ASP A 155 9.06 1.47 24.63
C ASP A 155 7.88 1.27 23.69
N VAL A 156 7.78 2.08 22.63
CA VAL A 156 6.83 1.84 21.53
C VAL A 156 7.06 0.45 20.93
N GLU A 157 8.31 0.06 20.72
CA GLU A 157 8.68 -1.25 20.20
C GLU A 157 8.18 -2.39 21.10
N ARG A 158 8.20 -2.24 22.42
CA ARG A 158 7.69 -3.25 23.36
C ARG A 158 6.19 -3.49 23.20
N TYR A 159 5.42 -2.47 22.83
CA TYR A 159 3.99 -2.59 22.51
C TYR A 159 3.75 -3.06 21.07
N VAL A 160 4.62 -2.71 20.13
CA VAL A 160 4.52 -3.14 18.73
C VAL A 160 4.99 -4.59 18.55
N LYS A 161 5.91 -5.12 19.36
CA LYS A 161 6.43 -6.50 19.26
C LYS A 161 5.34 -7.58 19.35
N PRO A 162 4.39 -7.55 20.31
CA PRO A 162 3.26 -8.49 20.34
C PRO A 162 2.35 -8.37 19.10
N LEU A 163 2.10 -7.14 18.63
CA LEU A 163 1.33 -6.87 17.42
C LEU A 163 2.03 -7.44 16.17
N ALA A 164 3.35 -7.25 16.10
CA ALA A 164 4.22 -7.74 15.04
C ALA A 164 4.32 -9.27 15.01
N ARG A 165 4.36 -9.93 16.17
CA ARG A 165 4.33 -11.40 16.27
C ARG A 165 2.99 -11.95 15.77
N THR A 166 1.88 -11.39 16.25
CA THR A 166 0.53 -11.76 15.80
C THR A 166 0.37 -11.57 14.29
N LEU A 167 0.90 -10.47 13.77
CA LEU A 167 0.92 -10.17 12.34
C LEU A 167 1.80 -11.17 11.57
N SER A 168 3.01 -11.46 12.03
CA SER A 168 3.93 -12.42 11.38
C SER A 168 3.34 -13.83 11.34
N ASP A 169 2.75 -14.29 12.45
CA ASP A 169 2.15 -15.63 12.55
C ASP A 169 0.93 -15.77 11.63
N SER A 170 0.16 -14.69 11.49
CA SER A 170 -0.99 -14.61 10.58
C SER A 170 -0.55 -14.49 9.11
N LEU A 171 0.45 -13.65 8.81
CA LEU A 171 1.02 -13.47 7.48
C LEU A 171 1.54 -14.78 6.90
N ASN A 172 2.23 -15.60 7.71
CA ASN A 172 2.76 -16.89 7.31
C ASN A 172 1.66 -17.90 6.91
N ARG A 173 0.42 -17.72 7.39
CA ARG A 173 -0.73 -18.55 6.99
C ARG A 173 -1.29 -18.14 5.63
N PHE A 174 -1.10 -16.88 5.23
CA PHE A 174 -1.71 -16.30 4.04
C PHE A 174 -0.74 -16.11 2.86
N THR A 175 0.57 -16.24 3.06
CA THR A 175 1.61 -16.15 2.01
C THR A 175 1.39 -17.14 0.86
N SER A 176 0.83 -18.32 1.14
CA SER A 176 0.48 -19.32 0.12
C SER A 176 -0.67 -18.90 -0.80
N ILE A 177 -1.53 -17.97 -0.37
CA ILE A 177 -2.70 -17.50 -1.15
C ILE A 177 -2.25 -16.45 -2.16
N CYS A 178 -1.37 -15.55 -1.74
CA CYS A 178 -1.01 -14.36 -2.52
C CYS A 178 -0.10 -14.64 -3.71
N THR A 179 0.51 -15.82 -3.80
CA THR A 179 1.71 -15.99 -4.64
C THR A 179 1.44 -16.56 -6.02
N ASN A 180 0.40 -17.37 -6.24
CA ASN A 180 0.50 -18.35 -7.33
C ASN A 180 -0.47 -18.23 -8.51
N THR A 181 -1.57 -17.48 -8.46
CA THR A 181 -2.50 -17.45 -9.62
C THR A 181 -2.46 -16.12 -10.35
N LEU A 182 -2.63 -15.01 -9.64
CA LEU A 182 -2.60 -13.68 -10.25
C LEU A 182 -1.21 -13.27 -10.74
N THR A 183 -0.16 -13.63 -10.00
CA THR A 183 1.21 -13.20 -10.32
C THR A 183 1.65 -13.62 -11.72
N TYR A 184 1.28 -14.84 -12.15
CA TYR A 184 1.58 -15.31 -13.50
C TYR A 184 0.74 -14.65 -14.58
N LEU A 185 -0.47 -14.21 -14.23
CA LEU A 185 -1.38 -13.53 -15.17
C LEU A 185 -1.05 -12.05 -15.36
N ILE A 186 -0.33 -11.41 -14.43
CA ILE A 186 -0.01 -9.98 -14.52
C ILE A 186 0.68 -9.62 -15.86
N PRO A 187 1.74 -10.31 -16.32
CA PRO A 187 2.37 -10.00 -17.59
C PRO A 187 1.41 -10.14 -18.78
N GLU A 188 0.55 -11.16 -18.76
CA GLU A 188 -0.43 -11.41 -19.83
C GLU A 188 -1.49 -10.31 -19.88
N LEU A 189 -2.06 -9.94 -18.71
CA LEU A 189 -3.01 -8.83 -18.61
C LEU A 189 -2.38 -7.51 -19.04
N LEU A 190 -1.14 -7.24 -18.63
CA LEU A 190 -0.41 -6.05 -19.04
C LEU A 190 -0.23 -6.00 -20.56
N PHE A 191 0.13 -7.13 -21.18
CA PHE A 191 0.24 -7.23 -22.63
C PHE A 191 -1.08 -6.85 -23.31
N TYR A 192 -2.21 -7.40 -22.87
CA TYR A 192 -3.52 -7.09 -23.46
C TYR A 192 -3.94 -5.63 -23.24
N VAL A 193 -3.69 -5.06 -22.07
CA VAL A 193 -3.98 -3.64 -21.79
C VAL A 193 -3.16 -2.75 -22.71
N ARG A 194 -1.84 -2.98 -22.83
CA ARG A 194 -0.97 -2.22 -23.73
C ARG A 194 -1.35 -2.38 -25.19
N PHE A 195 -1.73 -3.59 -25.60
CA PHE A 195 -2.19 -3.82 -26.96
C PHE A 195 -3.52 -3.10 -27.25
N ALA A 196 -4.44 -3.05 -26.29
CA ALA A 196 -5.69 -2.32 -26.44
C ALA A 196 -5.46 -0.79 -26.55
N GLU A 197 -4.57 -0.23 -25.72
CA GLU A 197 -4.13 1.17 -25.83
C GLU A 197 -3.53 1.44 -27.22
N PHE A 198 -2.59 0.60 -27.64
CA PHE A 198 -1.94 0.70 -28.94
C PHE A 198 -2.91 0.55 -30.12
N TYR A 199 -3.89 -0.36 -30.02
CA TYR A 199 -4.95 -0.52 -31.01
C TYR A 199 -5.76 0.78 -31.18
N HIS A 200 -6.09 1.44 -30.06
CA HIS A 200 -6.80 2.72 -30.10
C HIS A 200 -5.97 3.85 -30.72
N GLU A 201 -4.66 3.90 -30.44
CA GLU A 201 -3.74 4.86 -31.07
C GLU A 201 -3.68 4.69 -32.59
N ILE A 202 -3.52 3.46 -33.07
CA ILE A 202 -3.49 3.15 -34.52
C ILE A 202 -4.81 3.52 -35.18
N ARG A 203 -5.94 3.21 -34.53
CA ARG A 203 -7.28 3.57 -35.04
C ARG A 203 -7.48 5.08 -35.12
N ALA A 204 -6.96 5.85 -34.15
CA ALA A 204 -7.01 7.31 -34.19
C ALA A 204 -6.24 7.89 -35.37
N LEU A 205 -5.21 7.19 -35.85
CA LEU A 205 -4.44 7.54 -37.05
C LEU A 205 -5.09 7.07 -38.36
N SER A 206 -6.33 6.58 -38.30
CA SER A 206 -7.07 6.05 -39.46
C SER A 206 -6.36 4.88 -40.17
N MET A 207 -5.49 4.18 -39.47
CA MET A 207 -4.80 3.00 -39.99
C MET A 207 -5.68 1.75 -39.83
N PRO A 208 -5.81 0.90 -40.86
CA PRO A 208 -6.65 -0.28 -40.81
C PRO A 208 -6.04 -1.34 -39.89
N VAL A 209 -6.84 -1.87 -38.97
CA VAL A 209 -6.46 -3.03 -38.12
C VAL A 209 -7.61 -4.00 -38.08
N CYS A 210 -7.31 -5.29 -38.14
CA CYS A 210 -8.28 -6.37 -38.20
C CYS A 210 -7.92 -7.50 -37.23
N PHE A 211 -8.92 -8.29 -36.85
CA PHE A 211 -8.70 -9.58 -36.19
C PHE A 211 -8.51 -10.66 -37.26
N PRO A 212 -7.39 -11.41 -37.24
CA PRO A 212 -7.15 -12.44 -38.23
C PRO A 212 -8.10 -13.62 -38.05
N SER A 213 -8.57 -14.20 -39.16
CA SER A 213 -9.29 -15.48 -39.14
C SER A 213 -8.30 -16.64 -39.25
N ILE A 214 -8.18 -17.45 -38.20
CA ILE A 214 -7.26 -18.58 -38.18
C ILE A 214 -7.84 -19.74 -39.02
N ARG A 215 -7.14 -20.16 -40.06
CA ARG A 215 -7.47 -21.33 -40.91
C ARG A 215 -6.78 -22.59 -40.40
N GLU A 216 -7.27 -23.76 -40.84
CA GLU A 216 -6.63 -25.03 -40.50
C GLU A 216 -5.20 -25.11 -41.05
N LYS A 217 -4.26 -25.55 -40.21
CA LYS A 217 -2.84 -25.67 -40.56
C LYS A 217 -2.58 -26.53 -41.80
N ALA A 218 -3.44 -27.51 -42.07
CA ALA A 218 -3.32 -28.41 -43.22
C ALA A 218 -3.51 -27.70 -44.57
N LEU A 219 -4.34 -26.65 -44.61
CA LEU A 219 -4.64 -25.90 -45.84
C LEU A 219 -3.43 -25.10 -46.32
N ARG A 220 -2.55 -24.66 -45.40
CA ARG A 220 -1.34 -23.87 -45.71
C ARG A 220 -1.63 -22.62 -46.56
N GLU A 221 -2.78 -22.01 -46.35
CA GLU A 221 -3.21 -20.79 -47.03
C GLU A 221 -2.98 -19.57 -46.14
N THR A 222 -2.51 -18.48 -46.74
CA THR A 222 -2.39 -17.17 -46.11
C THR A 222 -2.84 -16.13 -47.12
N ASP A 223 -3.89 -15.40 -46.77
CA ASP A 223 -4.43 -14.29 -47.56
C ASP A 223 -4.38 -13.02 -46.72
N ILE A 224 -3.73 -11.97 -47.23
CA ILE A 224 -3.54 -10.72 -46.51
C ILE A 224 -3.64 -9.56 -47.48
N GLU A 225 -4.59 -8.67 -47.22
CA GLU A 225 -4.82 -7.44 -47.98
C GLU A 225 -4.52 -6.22 -47.11
N GLY A 226 -4.01 -5.14 -47.71
CA GLY A 226 -3.78 -3.88 -47.00
C GLY A 226 -2.69 -3.96 -45.92
N VAL A 227 -1.63 -4.73 -46.16
CA VAL A 227 -0.51 -4.87 -45.23
C VAL A 227 0.35 -3.61 -45.21
N TYR A 228 0.67 -3.13 -44.02
CA TYR A 228 1.64 -2.06 -43.82
C TYR A 228 2.66 -2.45 -42.76
N HIS A 229 3.86 -1.85 -42.84
CA HIS A 229 4.93 -2.13 -41.90
C HIS A 229 4.77 -1.29 -40.63
N LEU A 230 4.34 -1.92 -39.55
CA LEU A 230 4.03 -1.25 -38.28
C LEU A 230 5.19 -0.38 -37.76
N ASN A 231 6.42 -0.91 -37.70
CA ASN A 231 7.56 -0.11 -37.20
C ASN A 231 7.90 1.08 -38.11
N LEU A 232 7.67 0.96 -39.42
CA LEU A 232 7.97 2.06 -40.34
C LEU A 232 6.97 3.19 -40.12
N MET A 233 5.69 2.84 -40.02
CA MET A 233 4.62 3.77 -39.66
C MET A 233 4.94 4.50 -38.35
N LEU A 234 5.35 3.78 -37.30
CA LEU A 234 5.71 4.39 -36.02
C LEU A 234 6.86 5.39 -36.16
N HIS A 235 7.93 5.04 -36.88
CA HIS A 235 9.03 5.97 -37.11
C HIS A 235 8.66 7.18 -37.98
N MET A 236 7.73 7.03 -38.92
CA MET A 236 7.24 8.15 -39.73
C MET A 236 6.39 9.11 -38.87
N LEU A 237 5.57 8.57 -37.96
CA LEU A 237 4.80 9.35 -37.00
C LEU A 237 5.69 10.13 -36.02
N GLU A 238 6.72 9.49 -35.47
CA GLU A 238 7.74 10.15 -34.62
C GLU A 238 8.42 11.33 -35.33
N ARG A 239 8.53 11.27 -36.66
CA ARG A 239 9.16 12.30 -37.50
C ARG A 239 8.18 13.34 -38.05
N GLY A 240 6.89 13.27 -37.69
CA GLY A 240 5.85 14.18 -38.17
C GLY A 240 5.50 14.01 -39.65
N GLN A 241 5.84 12.87 -40.24
CA GLN A 241 5.52 12.54 -41.63
C GLN A 241 4.29 11.61 -41.63
N ALA A 242 3.12 12.15 -41.97
CA ALA A 242 1.92 11.33 -42.06
C ALA A 242 2.09 10.25 -43.14
N PRO A 243 1.73 8.98 -42.87
CA PRO A 243 1.76 7.93 -43.89
C PRO A 243 0.75 8.26 -44.99
N GLN A 244 1.24 8.37 -46.23
CA GLN A 244 0.38 8.49 -47.41
C GLN A 244 -0.19 7.09 -47.71
N GLN A 245 -1.51 6.98 -47.79
CA GLN A 245 -2.18 5.75 -48.24
C GLN A 245 -2.02 5.67 -49.76
N GLU A 246 -1.35 4.61 -50.24
CA GLU A 246 -1.45 4.14 -51.64
C GLU A 246 -2.54 3.07 -51.76
#